data_AF-A0A530H458-F1
#
_entry.id   AF-A0A530H458-F1
#
_cell.length_a   1.000
_cell.length_b   1.000
_cell.length_c   1.000
_cell.angle_alpha   90.00
_cell.angle_beta   90.00
_cell.angle_gamma   90.00
#
_symmetry.space_group_name_H-M   'P 1'
#
loop_
_entity.id
_entity.type
_entity.pdbx_description
1 polymer ?
#
loop_
_entity_poly.entity_id
_entity_poly.type
_entity_poly.pdbx_seq_one_letter_code
_entity_poly.pdbx_strand_id
1 'polypeptide(L)'
;SGVLVMNLVAWRREGIADRVFATVRETAKSRYLDQTALNTVVRGRVLFLGREWNFFSERYVEIERRLPKVIHYAGSAKPWRYRRVPFADVFNFYRTLSGSDIPEGTLL
;
A
#
# COMPACT_ATOMS: atom_id res chain seq x y z
N SER A 1 0.23 -5.99 0.96
CA SER A 1 1.29 -5.08 0.45
C SER A 1 0.66 -3.78 -0.05
N GLY A 2 1.44 -2.73 -0.35
CA GLY A 2 0.90 -1.41 -0.76
C GLY A 2 1.01 -1.12 -2.26
N VAL A 3 2.24 -1.13 -2.78
CA VAL A 3 2.53 -0.88 -4.21
C VAL A 3 3.49 -1.94 -4.71
N LEU A 4 3.23 -2.48 -5.90
CA LEU A 4 4.05 -3.50 -6.56
C LEU A 4 4.12 -3.18 -8.06
N VAL A 5 5.32 -3.20 -8.63
CA VAL A 5 5.52 -3.27 -10.08
C VAL A 5 5.88 -4.70 -10.42
N MET A 6 5.06 -5.36 -11.22
CA MET A 6 5.12 -6.81 -11.41
C MET A 6 5.66 -7.17 -12.79
N ASN A 7 6.72 -7.99 -12.84
CA ASN A 7 7.17 -8.62 -14.08
C ASN A 7 6.22 -9.77 -14.44
N LEU A 8 5.15 -9.44 -15.16
CA LEU A 8 4.10 -10.42 -15.46
C LEU A 8 4.56 -11.57 -16.38
N VAL A 9 5.59 -11.34 -17.21
CA VAL A 9 6.17 -12.40 -18.04
C VAL A 9 6.82 -13.46 -17.16
N ALA A 10 7.66 -13.05 -16.20
CA ALA A 10 8.26 -13.98 -15.24
C ALA A 10 7.21 -14.65 -14.35
N TRP A 11 6.20 -13.91 -13.89
CA TRP A 11 5.13 -14.45 -13.05
C TRP A 11 4.36 -15.58 -13.72
N ARG A 12 4.00 -15.42 -15.00
CA ARG A 12 3.31 -16.45 -15.78
C ARG A 12 4.21 -17.63 -16.09
N ARG A 13 5.44 -17.38 -16.55
CA ARG A 13 6.39 -18.44 -16.91
C ARG A 13 6.74 -19.34 -15.72
N GLU A 14 6.80 -18.78 -14.52
CA GLU A 14 7.33 -19.46 -13.33
C GLU A 14 6.24 -19.83 -12.31
N GLY A 15 4.95 -19.68 -12.67
CA GLY A 15 3.83 -20.04 -11.80
C GLY A 15 3.84 -19.34 -10.44
N ILE A 16 4.28 -18.08 -10.38
CA ILE A 16 4.49 -17.38 -9.10
C ILE A 16 3.18 -17.20 -8.34
N ALA A 17 2.08 -16.91 -9.04
CA ALA A 17 0.77 -16.74 -8.43
C ALA A 17 0.32 -18.00 -7.69
N ASP A 18 0.43 -19.17 -8.33
CA ASP A 18 0.03 -20.46 -7.73
C ASP A 18 0.85 -20.77 -6.49
N ARG A 19 2.16 -20.50 -6.53
CA ARG A 19 3.04 -20.63 -5.38
C ARG A 19 2.64 -19.69 -4.25
N VAL A 20 2.31 -18.42 -4.55
CA VAL A 20 1.81 -17.48 -3.54
C VAL A 20 0.51 -17.99 -2.92
N PHE A 21 -0.45 -18.46 -3.71
CA PHE A 21 -1.70 -19.01 -3.18
C PHE A 21 -1.49 -20.27 -2.33
N ALA A 22 -0.57 -21.15 -2.72
CA ALA A 22 -0.17 -22.29 -1.90
C ALA A 22 0.42 -21.82 -0.55
N THR A 23 1.37 -20.90 -0.58
CA THR A 23 2.02 -20.36 0.63
C THR A 23 1.06 -19.55 1.51
N VAL A 24 0.02 -18.90 0.96
CA VAL A 24 -1.03 -18.25 1.78
C VAL A 24 -1.72 -19.25 2.70
N ARG A 25 -1.99 -20.47 2.22
CA ARG A 25 -2.63 -21.52 3.04
C ARG A 25 -1.70 -21.96 4.18
N GLU A 26 -0.41 -22.09 3.90
CA GLU A 26 0.62 -22.46 4.88
C GLU A 26 0.88 -21.35 5.91
N THR A 27 0.78 -20.09 5.49
CA THR A 27 1.07 -18.89 6.31
C THR A 27 -0.18 -18.17 6.78
N ALA A 28 -1.33 -18.85 6.78
CA ALA A 28 -2.64 -18.26 7.07
C ALA A 28 -2.73 -17.60 8.46
N LYS A 29 -1.91 -18.05 9.42
CA LYS A 29 -1.82 -17.46 10.77
C LYS A 29 -0.87 -16.26 10.88
N SER A 30 -0.20 -15.89 9.78
CA SER A 30 0.75 -14.78 9.80
C SER A 30 0.02 -13.45 9.91
N ARG A 31 0.62 -12.51 10.65
CA ARG A 31 0.07 -11.16 10.88
C ARG A 31 -0.25 -10.40 9.59
N TYR A 32 0.51 -10.65 8.52
CA TYR A 32 0.43 -9.88 7.28
C TYR A 32 -0.08 -10.71 6.08
N LEU A 33 -0.72 -11.85 6.33
CA LEU A 33 -1.46 -12.65 5.33
C LEU A 33 -0.73 -12.79 3.97
N ASP A 34 -1.35 -12.29 2.90
CA ASP A 34 -0.84 -12.31 1.53
C ASP A 34 0.56 -11.67 1.40
N GLN A 35 0.84 -10.62 2.18
CA GLN A 35 2.14 -9.97 2.17
C GLN A 35 3.24 -10.88 2.70
N THR A 36 2.94 -11.74 3.69
CA THR A 36 3.90 -12.75 4.18
C THR A 36 4.17 -13.79 3.11
N ALA A 37 3.11 -14.30 2.46
CA ALA A 37 3.24 -15.32 1.43
C ALA A 37 4.01 -14.80 0.22
N LEU A 38 3.67 -13.60 -0.26
CA LEU A 38 4.37 -12.93 -1.35
C LEU A 38 5.85 -12.78 -1.04
N ASN A 39 6.20 -12.18 0.10
CA ASN A 39 7.59 -11.98 0.50
C ASN A 39 8.38 -13.30 0.67
N THR A 40 7.70 -14.38 1.04
CA THR A 40 8.31 -15.71 1.11
C THR A 40 8.62 -16.24 -0.28
N VAL A 41 7.65 -16.22 -1.20
CA VAL A 41 7.78 -16.80 -2.54
C VAL A 41 8.80 -16.05 -3.41
N VAL A 42 8.84 -14.71 -3.32
CA VAL A 42 9.75 -13.89 -4.15
C VAL A 42 11.03 -13.46 -3.43
N ARG A 43 11.34 -14.05 -2.27
CA ARG A 43 12.54 -13.71 -1.50
C ARG A 43 13.79 -13.75 -2.36
N GLY A 44 14.62 -12.71 -2.28
CA GLY A 44 15.86 -12.58 -3.06
C GLY A 44 15.64 -12.22 -4.53
N ARG A 45 14.40 -11.99 -4.98
CA ARG A 45 14.05 -11.66 -6.37
C ARG A 45 13.22 -10.37 -6.47
N VAL A 46 13.50 -9.42 -5.57
CA VAL A 46 12.79 -8.13 -5.48
C VAL A 46 13.74 -7.00 -5.78
N LEU A 47 13.33 -6.11 -6.68
CA LEU A 47 13.92 -4.78 -6.82
C LEU A 47 13.11 -3.80 -5.97
N PHE A 48 13.77 -3.12 -5.05
CA PHE A 48 13.11 -2.18 -4.14
C PHE A 48 12.98 -0.80 -4.78
N LEU A 49 11.75 -0.27 -4.80
CA LEU A 49 11.48 1.11 -5.18
C LEU A 49 11.90 2.07 -4.07
N GLY A 50 12.19 3.32 -4.45
CA GLY A 50 12.34 4.41 -3.49
C GLY A 50 11.10 4.57 -2.61
N ARG A 51 11.29 4.98 -1.35
CA ARG A 51 10.21 5.10 -0.35
C ARG A 51 9.09 6.05 -0.79
N GLU A 52 9.41 7.03 -1.64
CA GLU A 52 8.45 7.98 -2.19
C GLU A 52 7.32 7.32 -3.02
N TRP A 53 7.53 6.08 -3.49
CA TRP A 53 6.55 5.32 -4.29
C TRP A 53 5.58 4.47 -3.46
N ASN A 54 5.74 4.42 -2.13
CA ASN A 54 4.81 3.77 -1.21
C ASN A 54 4.90 4.46 0.15
N PHE A 55 4.63 5.77 0.16
CA PHE A 55 4.88 6.65 1.29
C PHE A 55 3.74 6.53 2.31
N PHE A 56 4.05 6.12 3.54
CA PHE A 56 3.01 5.97 4.57
C PHE A 56 2.66 7.35 5.15
N SER A 57 1.42 7.79 5.00
CA SER A 57 0.99 9.13 5.44
C SER A 57 1.29 9.39 6.92
N GLU A 58 1.08 8.40 7.79
CA GLU A 58 1.36 8.50 9.23
C GLU A 58 2.85 8.76 9.54
N ARG A 59 3.78 8.41 8.63
CA ARG A 59 5.23 8.64 8.80
C ARG A 59 5.70 10.01 8.34
N TYR A 60 4.79 10.83 7.81
CA TYR A 60 5.11 12.19 7.34
C TYR A 60 5.71 13.06 8.45
N VAL A 61 5.27 12.84 9.69
CA VAL A 61 5.66 13.67 10.83
C VAL A 61 7.08 13.35 11.35
N GLU A 62 7.65 12.20 10.98
CA GLU A 62 8.84 11.71 11.69
C GLU A 62 10.17 11.80 10.92
N ILE A 63 10.26 11.58 9.59
CA ILE A 63 11.60 11.27 9.00
C ILE A 63 11.85 11.77 7.56
N GLU A 64 10.85 12.03 6.73
CA GLU A 64 11.06 12.08 5.28
C GLU A 64 11.04 13.50 4.67
N ARG A 65 12.23 14.05 4.37
CA ARG A 65 12.40 15.29 3.58
C ARG A 65 12.04 15.14 2.09
N ARG A 66 11.60 13.97 1.64
CA ARG A 66 11.27 13.68 0.24
C ARG A 66 9.77 13.82 0.03
N LEU A 67 9.38 14.53 -1.02
CA LEU A 67 7.98 14.64 -1.41
C LEU A 67 7.46 13.27 -1.87
N PRO A 68 6.28 12.83 -1.39
CA PRO A 68 5.69 11.57 -1.80
C PRO A 68 5.28 11.63 -3.29
N LYS A 69 5.49 10.52 -4.01
CA LYS A 69 4.92 10.31 -5.36
C LYS A 69 3.64 9.49 -5.30
N VAL A 70 3.55 8.58 -4.34
CA VAL A 70 2.33 7.81 -4.02
C VAL A 70 2.12 7.84 -2.51
N ILE A 71 1.00 8.41 -2.08
CA ILE A 71 0.60 8.46 -0.67
C ILE A 71 -0.22 7.22 -0.34
N HIS A 72 0.27 6.42 0.60
CA HIS A 72 -0.40 5.25 1.14
C HIS A 72 -0.96 5.60 2.52
N TYR A 73 -2.27 5.83 2.59
CA TYR A 73 -3.02 5.95 3.84
C TYR A 73 -3.21 4.56 4.47
N ALA A 74 -2.10 3.94 4.90
CA ALA A 74 -2.11 2.68 5.65
C ALA A 74 -2.74 2.87 7.04
N GLY A 75 -3.05 1.79 7.75
CA GLY A 75 -3.60 1.89 9.11
C GLY A 75 -5.07 2.30 9.16
N SER A 76 -5.54 2.73 10.33
CA SER A 76 -6.95 3.03 10.61
C SER A 76 -7.34 4.49 10.39
N ALA A 77 -6.36 5.41 10.43
CA ALA A 77 -6.58 6.85 10.30
C ALA A 77 -6.78 7.26 8.84
N LYS A 78 -7.99 7.02 8.32
CA LYS A 78 -8.34 7.29 6.92
C LYS A 78 -8.76 8.75 6.69
N PRO A 79 -8.33 9.42 5.60
CA PRO A 79 -8.68 10.81 5.33
C PRO A 79 -10.17 11.01 4.99
N TRP A 80 -10.87 9.96 4.54
CA TRP A 80 -12.34 9.98 4.39
C TRP A 80 -13.11 9.75 5.69
N ARG A 81 -12.40 9.60 6.82
CA ARG A 81 -13.00 9.49 8.16
C ARG A 81 -12.58 10.63 9.06
N TYR A 82 -11.30 10.99 9.02
CA TYR A 82 -10.68 11.97 9.91
C TYR A 82 -10.19 13.19 9.13
N ARG A 83 -10.48 14.39 9.65
CA ARG A 83 -10.07 15.67 9.06
C ARG A 83 -8.60 15.96 9.26
N ARG A 84 -8.02 15.53 10.40
CA ARG A 84 -6.66 15.90 10.83
C ARG A 84 -5.69 14.74 10.70
N VAL A 85 -5.57 14.18 9.51
CA VAL A 85 -4.52 13.21 9.17
C VAL A 85 -3.56 13.81 8.15
N PRO A 86 -2.27 13.41 8.15
CA PRO A 86 -1.33 13.90 7.15
C PRO A 86 -1.84 13.69 5.73
N PHE A 87 -1.74 14.73 4.89
CA PHE A 87 -2.24 14.76 3.51
C PHE A 87 -3.76 14.57 3.33
N ALA A 88 -4.59 14.83 4.35
CA ALA A 88 -6.04 14.75 4.20
C ALA A 88 -6.60 15.73 3.15
N ASP A 89 -6.00 16.91 3.05
CA ASP A 89 -6.27 17.94 2.06
C ASP A 89 -6.03 17.46 0.63
N VAL A 90 -4.91 16.78 0.39
CA VAL A 90 -4.58 16.18 -0.92
C VAL A 90 -5.63 15.14 -1.31
N PHE A 91 -6.01 14.25 -0.37
CA PHE A 91 -7.07 13.27 -0.63
C PHE A 91 -8.40 13.96 -0.95
N ASN A 92 -8.80 14.97 -0.16
CA ASN A 92 -10.07 15.67 -0.32
C ASN A 92 -10.13 16.45 -1.65
N PHE A 93 -9.01 17.01 -2.10
CA PHE A 93 -8.89 17.64 -3.41
C PHE A 93 -9.22 16.64 -4.53
N TYR A 94 -8.55 15.48 -4.55
CA TYR A 94 -8.81 14.46 -5.58
C TYR A 94 -10.17 13.78 -5.45
N ARG A 95 -10.69 13.61 -4.24
CA ARG A 95 -12.06 13.14 -3.98
C ARG A 95 -13.09 14.05 -4.65
N THR A 96 -12.94 15.36 -4.47
CA THR A 96 -13.82 16.36 -5.09
C THR A 96 -13.63 16.39 -6.60
N LEU A 97 -12.37 16.42 -7.08
CA LEU A 97 -12.05 16.49 -8.50
C LEU A 97 -12.56 15.27 -9.29
N SER A 98 -12.49 14.08 -8.69
CA SER A 98 -12.97 12.83 -9.31
C SER A 98 -14.49 12.67 -9.29
N GLY A 99 -15.22 13.52 -8.56
CA GLY A 99 -16.67 13.34 -8.34
C GLY A 99 -16.99 12.09 -7.52
N SER A 100 -16.04 11.63 -6.69
CA SER A 100 -16.23 10.43 -5.87
C SER A 100 -17.33 10.64 -4.82
N ASP A 101 -18.16 9.61 -4.63
CA ASP A 101 -19.21 9.53 -3.60
C ASP A 101 -18.68 9.25 -2.19
N ILE A 102 -17.36 9.11 -2.03
CA ILE A 102 -16.72 8.96 -0.73
C ILE A 102 -17.01 10.23 0.10
N PRO A 103 -17.49 10.08 1.36
CA PRO A 103 -17.78 11.22 2.22
C PRO A 103 -16.50 11.97 2.62
N GLU A 104 -16.65 13.26 2.93
CA GLU A 104 -15.59 13.99 3.60
C GLU A 104 -15.38 13.43 5.01
N GLY A 105 -14.13 13.34 5.45
CA GLY A 105 -13.83 12.99 6.83
C GLY A 105 -14.43 14.04 7.78
N THR A 106 -15.10 13.61 8.84
CA THR A 106 -15.76 14.50 9.81
C THR A 106 -15.20 14.35 11.22
N LEU A 107 -14.54 13.23 11.52
CA LEU A 107 -13.93 12.98 12.82
C LEU A 107 -12.68 13.85 12.99
N LEU A 108 -12.41 14.27 14.23
CA LEU A 108 -11.18 14.98 14.58
C LEU A 108 -9.99 14.03 14.64
#